data_AF-A0A947V4F4-F1
#
_entry.id   AF-A0A947V4F4-F1
#
_cell.length_a   1.000
_cell.length_b   1.000
_cell.length_c   1.000
_cell.angle_alpha   90.00
_cell.angle_beta   90.00
_cell.angle_gamma   90.00
#
_symmetry.space_group_name_H-M   'P 1'
#
loop_
_entity.id
_entity.type
_entity.pdbx_description
1 polymer ?
#
loop_
_entity_poly.entity_id
_entity_poly.type
_entity_poly.pdbx_seq_one_letter_code
_entity_poly.pdbx_strand_id
1 'polypeptide(L)'
;MLKKRVLFRRGLPVLVAVILSGCASGQGHGPQHKATAENPGIGRQDASLSKGRGYFMRECTRCHRAFYPEERKASEWAGILARKKTKVSLSAEQYAQLTEYVIGASRRQEEKGP
;
A
#
# COMPACT_ATOMS: atom_id res chain seq x y z
N MET A 1 -55.91 -36.80 -37.01
CA MET A 1 -55.43 -35.40 -36.87
C MET A 1 -54.25 -35.46 -35.89
N LEU A 2 -53.04 -34.91 -36.08
CA LEU A 2 -52.60 -33.68 -36.73
C LEU A 2 -51.13 -33.88 -37.18
N LYS A 3 -50.79 -33.35 -38.35
CA LYS A 3 -49.44 -33.26 -38.93
C LYS A 3 -48.50 -32.42 -38.05
N LYS A 4 -47.21 -32.73 -38.02
CA LYS A 4 -46.12 -31.77 -38.26
C LYS A 4 -44.76 -32.47 -38.41
N ARG A 5 -44.23 -32.37 -39.62
CA ARG A 5 -42.87 -32.68 -40.02
C ARG A 5 -41.95 -31.56 -39.51
N VAL A 6 -40.80 -31.90 -38.95
CA VAL A 6 -39.65 -31.00 -38.90
C VAL A 6 -38.40 -31.85 -39.17
N LEU A 7 -37.95 -31.83 -40.43
CA LEU A 7 -36.53 -32.02 -40.74
C LEU A 7 -35.76 -30.87 -40.08
N PHE A 8 -34.55 -31.10 -39.58
CA PHE A 8 -33.36 -30.26 -39.80
C PHE A 8 -32.20 -30.95 -39.06
N ARG A 9 -31.43 -31.78 -39.79
CA ARG A 9 -30.12 -31.46 -40.40
C ARG A 9 -28.97 -31.56 -39.39
N ARG A 10 -28.19 -32.64 -39.59
CA ARG A 10 -26.87 -32.92 -39.04
C ARG A 10 -25.89 -31.78 -39.35
N GLY A 11 -25.09 -31.41 -38.36
CA GLY A 11 -23.95 -30.51 -38.52
C GLY A 11 -23.19 -30.32 -37.19
N LEU A 12 -22.32 -31.27 -36.86
CA LEU A 12 -21.19 -31.08 -35.93
C LEU A 12 -20.04 -30.50 -36.78
N PRO A 13 -19.40 -29.38 -36.41
CA PRO A 13 -18.09 -29.51 -35.75
C PRO A 13 -17.71 -28.42 -34.72
N VAL A 14 -16.98 -28.85 -33.69
CA VAL A 14 -15.71 -28.29 -33.16
C VAL A 14 -15.73 -26.78 -32.78
N LEU A 15 -15.90 -26.41 -31.51
CA LEU A 15 -14.90 -26.39 -30.42
C LEU A 15 -13.70 -25.47 -30.71
N VAL A 16 -13.77 -24.20 -30.27
CA VAL A 16 -12.75 -23.54 -29.42
C VAL A 16 -13.46 -22.43 -28.63
N ALA A 17 -13.79 -22.69 -27.38
CA ALA A 17 -14.14 -21.65 -26.42
C ALA A 17 -12.84 -21.05 -25.87
N VAL A 18 -12.39 -19.91 -26.40
CA VAL A 18 -11.36 -19.10 -25.73
C VAL A 18 -12.06 -18.34 -24.60
N ILE A 19 -12.16 -19.00 -23.45
CA ILE A 19 -12.57 -18.37 -22.21
C ILE A 19 -11.42 -17.46 -21.81
N LEU A 20 -11.58 -16.16 -22.03
CA LEU A 20 -10.71 -15.13 -21.47
C LEU A 20 -10.83 -15.23 -19.94
N SER A 21 -9.91 -15.97 -19.34
CA SER A 21 -9.70 -16.06 -17.90
C SER A 21 -9.12 -14.71 -17.45
N GLY A 22 -10.00 -13.75 -17.18
CA GLY A 22 -9.64 -12.55 -16.46
C GLY A 22 -9.35 -12.93 -15.02
N CYS A 23 -8.08 -12.89 -14.61
CA CYS A 23 -7.72 -12.95 -13.21
C CYS A 23 -8.42 -11.83 -12.46
N ALA A 24 -9.44 -12.20 -11.68
CA ALA A 24 -9.93 -11.40 -10.58
C ALA A 24 -8.78 -11.25 -9.57
N SER A 25 -8.00 -10.18 -9.67
CA SER A 25 -7.20 -9.72 -8.55
C SER A 25 -8.15 -9.33 -7.44
N GLY A 26 -8.20 -10.16 -6.40
CA GLY A 26 -9.08 -10.01 -5.26
C GLY A 26 -8.95 -8.64 -4.61
N GLN A 27 -9.98 -7.81 -4.78
CA GLN A 27 -10.20 -6.66 -3.94
C GLN A 27 -10.84 -7.17 -2.64
N GLY A 28 -9.97 -7.56 -1.70
CA GLY A 28 -10.36 -7.84 -0.33
C GLY A 28 -11.09 -6.62 0.23
N HIS A 29 -12.36 -6.81 0.58
CA HIS A 29 -13.12 -5.87 1.38
C HIS A 29 -12.57 -5.92 2.81
N GLY A 30 -11.46 -5.21 3.05
CA GLY A 30 -11.07 -4.79 4.39
C GLY A 30 -12.01 -3.69 4.88
N PRO A 31 -12.19 -3.52 6.20
CA PRO A 31 -13.04 -2.47 6.74
C PRO A 31 -12.59 -1.11 6.19
N GLN A 32 -13.55 -0.32 5.70
CA GLN A 32 -13.29 1.04 5.24
C GLN A 32 -12.81 1.89 6.42
N HIS A 33 -11.49 1.96 6.59
CA HIS A 33 -10.88 3.01 7.38
C HIS A 33 -11.18 4.32 6.63
N LYS A 34 -12.09 5.12 7.17
CA LYS A 34 -12.33 6.50 6.71
C LYS A 34 -10.96 7.15 6.49
N ALA A 35 -10.71 7.62 5.27
CA ALA A 35 -9.52 8.38 4.95
C ALA A 35 -9.49 9.60 5.89
N THR A 36 -8.70 9.52 6.96
CA THR A 36 -8.33 10.69 7.74
C THR A 36 -7.59 11.61 6.79
N ALA A 37 -8.11 12.84 6.67
CA ALA A 37 -7.62 13.94 5.87
C ALA A 37 -6.09 13.88 5.72
N GLU A 38 -5.65 13.71 4.48
CA GLU A 38 -4.27 13.86 4.08
C GLU A 38 -3.79 15.25 4.51
N ASN A 39 -2.79 15.29 5.40
CA ASN A 39 -2.12 16.52 5.78
C ASN A 39 -1.42 17.07 4.52
N PRO A 40 -1.79 18.27 4.01
CA PRO A 40 -1.28 18.81 2.75
C PRO A 40 0.21 19.19 2.80
N GLY A 41 0.88 19.00 3.94
CA GLY A 41 2.32 19.23 4.10
C GLY A 41 3.23 18.16 3.47
N ILE A 42 2.71 17.00 3.08
CA ILE A 42 3.52 15.93 2.47
C ILE A 42 3.48 16.08 0.93
N GLY A 43 4.23 17.06 0.42
CA GLY A 43 4.44 17.27 -1.00
C GLY A 43 4.90 16.00 -1.72
N ARG A 44 4.35 15.80 -2.93
CA ARG A 44 4.71 14.82 -3.98
C ARG A 44 5.70 13.74 -3.50
N GLN A 45 5.17 12.68 -2.89
CA GLN A 45 5.97 11.58 -2.37
C GLN A 45 6.62 10.80 -3.51
N ASP A 46 7.96 10.72 -3.50
CA ASP A 46 8.69 9.69 -4.23
C ASP A 46 8.13 8.31 -3.86
N ALA A 47 8.00 7.40 -4.83
CA ALA A 47 7.40 6.08 -4.60
C ALA A 47 8.08 5.29 -3.47
N SER A 48 9.38 5.49 -3.23
CA SER A 48 10.12 4.91 -2.09
C SER A 48 9.60 5.45 -0.74
N LEU A 49 9.37 6.76 -0.66
CA LEU A 49 8.84 7.42 0.53
C LEU A 49 7.41 6.98 0.84
N SER A 50 6.61 6.67 -0.18
CA SER A 50 5.24 6.18 0.00
C SER A 50 5.19 4.83 0.73
N LYS A 51 6.07 3.87 0.39
CA LYS A 51 6.19 2.60 1.13
C LYS A 51 6.67 2.81 2.56
N GLY A 52 7.73 3.62 2.74
CA GLY A 52 8.26 3.97 4.06
C GLY A 52 7.22 4.63 4.97
N ARG A 53 6.39 5.52 4.42
CA ARG A 53 5.25 6.14 5.12
C ARG A 53 4.25 5.09 5.59
N GLY A 54 3.92 4.11 4.74
CA GLY A 54 3.04 3.01 5.11
C GLY A 54 3.57 2.21 6.30
N TYR A 55 4.86 1.88 6.30
CA TYR A 55 5.49 1.21 7.44
C TYR A 55 5.50 2.07 8.70
N PHE A 56 5.78 3.37 8.58
CA PHE A 56 5.73 4.29 9.72
C PHE A 56 4.34 4.31 10.35
N MET A 57 3.30 4.51 9.55
CA MET A 57 1.92 4.55 10.05
C MET A 57 1.50 3.23 10.67
N ARG A 58 1.95 2.09 10.15
CA ARG A 58 1.60 0.77 10.67
C ARG A 58 2.35 0.41 11.94
N GLU A 59 3.65 0.66 12.02
CA GLU A 59 4.49 0.18 13.14
C GLU A 59 4.61 1.19 14.28
N CYS A 60 4.75 2.49 13.97
CA CYS A 60 5.08 3.51 14.97
C CYS A 60 3.87 4.03 15.76
N THR A 61 2.65 3.67 15.36
CA THR A 61 1.39 4.03 16.03
C THR A 61 0.87 2.94 16.97
N ARG A 62 1.50 1.76 17.00
CA ARG A 62 0.95 0.56 17.67
C ARG A 62 1.03 0.60 19.19
N CYS A 63 2.04 1.28 19.74
CA CYS A 63 2.37 1.20 21.17
C CYS A 63 2.19 2.52 21.92
N HIS A 64 2.12 3.63 21.20
CA HIS A 64 1.98 4.99 21.74
C HIS A 64 1.52 5.91 20.60
N ARG A 65 1.25 7.18 20.89
CA ARG A 65 1.00 8.18 19.85
C ARG A 65 2.14 8.19 18.82
N ALA A 66 1.83 8.48 17.57
CA ALA A 66 2.88 8.76 16.60
C ALA A 66 3.64 10.03 17.03
N PHE A 67 4.96 9.95 16.91
CA PHE A 67 5.84 11.11 16.85
C PHE A 67 6.20 11.25 15.38
N TYR A 68 5.70 12.29 14.74
CA TYR A 68 5.86 12.49 13.31
C TYR A 68 7.27 12.95 12.97
N PRO A 69 7.79 12.61 11.76
CA PRO A 69 9.15 12.95 11.36
C PRO A 69 9.54 14.41 11.57
N GLU A 70 8.61 15.34 11.36
CA GLU A 70 8.76 16.78 11.56
C GLU A 70 8.99 17.22 13.02
N GLU A 71 8.66 16.38 14.01
CA GLU A 71 8.76 16.74 15.43
C GLU A 71 10.21 16.65 15.99
N ARG A 72 11.16 16.11 15.22
CA ARG A 72 12.56 15.93 15.65
C ARG A 72 13.52 16.10 14.49
N LYS A 73 14.79 16.35 14.82
CA LYS A 73 15.85 16.42 13.80
C LYS A 73 16.18 15.04 13.23
N ALA A 74 16.66 15.03 11.99
CA ALA A 74 17.15 13.84 11.29
C ALA A 74 18.19 13.05 12.08
N SER A 75 19.11 13.76 12.75
CA SER A 75 20.15 13.16 13.59
C SER A 75 19.58 12.47 14.83
N GLU A 76 18.52 13.02 15.43
CA GLU A 76 17.85 12.43 16.58
C GLU A 76 17.07 11.18 16.18
N TRP A 77 16.41 11.23 15.03
CA TRP A 77 15.67 10.11 14.46
C TRP A 77 16.53 8.88 14.23
N ALA A 78 17.75 9.04 13.72
CA ALA A 78 18.65 7.91 13.49
C ALA A 78 18.88 7.08 14.77
N GLY A 79 19.14 7.74 15.91
CA GLY A 79 19.31 7.08 17.19
C GLY A 79 18.02 6.45 17.72
N ILE A 80 16.88 7.11 17.55
CA ILE A 80 15.57 6.57 17.97
C ILE A 80 15.23 5.31 17.20
N LEU A 81 15.35 5.36 15.87
CA LEU A 81 15.06 4.24 15.01
C LEU A 81 15.92 3.04 15.38
N ALA A 82 17.23 3.22 15.55
CA ALA A 82 18.15 2.14 15.94
C ALA A 82 17.69 1.40 17.20
N ARG A 83 17.24 2.15 18.23
CA ARG A 83 16.71 1.56 19.48
C ARG A 83 15.36 0.87 19.31
N LYS A 84 14.56 1.28 18.32
CA LYS A 84 13.22 0.73 18.06
C LYS A 84 13.21 -0.39 17.03
N LYS A 85 14.34 -0.68 16.35
CA LYS A 85 14.44 -1.74 15.33
C LYS A 85 13.93 -3.10 15.81
N THR A 86 14.19 -3.46 17.06
CA THR A 86 13.76 -4.74 17.66
C THR A 86 12.30 -4.76 18.12
N LYS A 87 11.60 -3.62 18.06
CA LYS A 87 10.21 -3.47 18.50
C LYS A 87 9.21 -3.44 17.35
N VAL A 88 9.69 -3.39 16.12
CA VAL A 88 8.86 -3.36 14.91
C VAL A 88 8.95 -4.69 14.19
N SER A 89 7.86 -5.08 13.52
CA SER A 89 7.82 -6.34 12.76
C SER A 89 8.12 -6.10 11.28
N LEU A 90 9.35 -5.68 10.98
CA LEU A 90 9.79 -5.34 9.62
C LEU A 90 10.99 -6.18 9.18
N SER A 91 11.04 -6.54 7.90
CA SER A 91 12.28 -7.04 7.29
C SER A 91 13.36 -5.94 7.25
N ALA A 92 14.61 -6.32 7.00
CA ALA A 92 15.70 -5.35 6.89
C ALA A 92 15.44 -4.29 5.79
N GLU A 93 14.89 -4.71 4.65
CA GLU A 93 14.55 -3.81 3.54
C GLU A 93 13.40 -2.86 3.90
N GLN A 94 12.33 -3.39 4.50
CA GLN A 94 11.18 -2.58 4.94
C GLN A 94 11.59 -1.56 6.00
N TYR A 95 12.48 -1.96 6.90
CA TYR A 95 13.03 -1.09 7.92
C TYR A 95 13.92 0.02 7.32
N ALA A 96 14.69 -0.30 6.27
CA ALA A 96 15.46 0.70 5.52
C ALA A 96 14.54 1.73 4.84
N GLN A 97 13.46 1.27 4.21
CA GLN A 97 12.44 2.15 3.60
C GLN A 97 11.74 3.04 4.65
N LEU A 98 11.41 2.49 5.82
CA LEU A 98 10.90 3.28 6.95
C LEU A 98 11.92 4.34 7.40
N THR A 99 13.20 3.98 7.49
CA THR A 99 14.27 4.88 7.92
C THR A 99 14.48 6.02 6.94
N GLU A 100 14.52 5.71 5.64
CA GLU A 100 14.61 6.71 4.57
C GLU A 100 13.44 7.69 4.63
N TYR A 101 12.21 7.18 4.81
CA TYR A 101 11.04 8.03 4.96
C TYR A 101 11.16 8.99 6.15
N VAL A 102 11.47 8.49 7.35
CA VAL A 102 11.52 9.32 8.56
C VAL A 102 12.63 10.36 8.46
N ILE A 103 13.84 9.97 8.05
CA ILE A 103 14.97 10.92 7.93
C ILE A 103 14.72 11.93 6.80
N GLY A 104 14.24 11.48 5.65
CA GLY A 104 13.95 12.37 4.52
C GLY A 104 12.84 13.36 4.85
N ALA A 105 11.78 12.92 5.53
CA ALA A 105 10.69 13.78 5.96
C ALA A 105 11.12 14.79 7.02
N SER A 106 11.99 14.42 7.98
CA SER A 106 12.49 15.35 8.98
C SER A 106 13.39 16.43 8.36
N ARG A 107 14.29 16.07 7.44
CA ARG A 107 15.19 17.02 6.75
C ARG A 107 14.44 18.09 5.97
N ARG A 108 13.39 17.69 5.23
CA ARG A 108 12.57 18.65 4.46
C ARG A 108 11.90 19.71 5.34
N GLN A 109 11.66 19.40 6.61
CA GLN A 109 11.07 20.34 7.57
C GLN A 109 12.12 21.24 8.20
N GLU A 110 13.31 20.70 8.49
CA GLU A 110 14.45 21.51 8.90
C GLU A 110 14.80 22.58 7.86
N GLU A 111 14.78 22.20 6.57
CA GLU A 111 15.05 23.10 5.44
C GLU A 111 13.97 24.18 5.27
N LYS A 112 12.72 23.90 5.65
CA LYS A 112 11.60 24.82 5.48
C LYS A 112 11.60 25.96 6.50
N GLY A 113 12.32 25.81 7.61
CA GLY A 113 12.31 26.76 8.73
C GLY A 113 10.97 26.78 9.48
N PRO A 114 10.94 27.35 10.70
CA PRO A 114 9.71 27.51 11.48
C PRO A 114 8.69 28.47 10.83
#